data_AF-A0A9W8DMV8-F1
#
_entry.id   AF-A0A9W8DMV8-F1
#
_cell.length_a   1.000
_cell.length_b   1.000
_cell.length_c   1.000
_cell.angle_alpha   90.00
_cell.angle_beta   90.00
_cell.angle_gamma   90.00
#
_symmetry.space_group_name_H-M   'P 1'
#
loop_
_entity.id
_entity.type
_entity.pdbx_description
1 polymer ?
#
loop_
_entity_poly.entity_id
_entity_poly.type
_entity_poly.pdbx_seq_one_letter_code
_entity_poly.pdbx_strand_id
1 'polypeptide(L)'
;MLLSITSVYVGTLLYYEWPAFRTQFMGVSYAAVGYVFRFYLLALAAKEALARVQQRTGWFDPPQLQLASTAIALLAYWAGVSALLQVLVYNVYDDPEPQFNYSDSLYFTLLCLVNGPTDSLVPPNYVSRIIVVLLILAVFLTLPGKIEDITKAYQLLAKQDKSTKSAAESRAVSAYICGHLTVTSVSSTLRLIAESVDIRAGADSNNTRLSPSEMMPRITVVSESPLNDDLRQLLAQKEYRSTVSFAFRSSLDFVMLRKLGLRAGDAVYVVTDYDTDVPPEESDALCIAQAL
;
A
#
# COMPACT_ATOMS: atom_id res chain seq x y z
N MET A 1 -21.64 17.87 -6.33
CA MET A 1 -22.52 17.62 -7.49
C MET A 1 -23.02 18.92 -8.13
N LEU A 2 -23.61 19.86 -7.38
CA LEU A 2 -24.03 21.17 -7.93
C LEU A 2 -22.88 21.99 -8.54
N LEU A 3 -21.71 22.01 -7.89
CA LEU A 3 -20.51 22.72 -8.37
C LEU A 3 -19.87 22.08 -9.63
N SER A 4 -19.97 20.77 -9.80
CA SER A 4 -19.48 20.12 -11.02
C SER A 4 -20.42 20.43 -12.20
N ILE A 5 -21.73 20.46 -11.95
CA ILE A 5 -22.75 20.79 -12.95
C ILE A 5 -22.60 22.25 -13.41
N THR A 6 -22.42 23.21 -12.49
CA THR A 6 -22.20 24.61 -12.87
C THR A 6 -20.91 24.81 -13.65
N SER A 7 -19.81 24.14 -13.27
CA SER A 7 -18.56 24.22 -14.02
C SER A 7 -18.69 23.65 -15.44
N VAL A 8 -19.49 22.61 -15.63
CA VAL A 8 -19.77 22.03 -16.96
C VAL A 8 -20.63 22.99 -17.77
N TYR A 9 -21.72 23.52 -17.19
CA TYR A 9 -22.62 24.46 -17.86
C TYR A 9 -21.93 25.75 -18.33
N VAL A 10 -21.15 26.38 -17.44
CA VAL A 10 -20.38 27.60 -17.76
C VAL A 10 -19.39 27.29 -18.89
N GLY A 11 -18.77 26.11 -18.82
CA GLY A 11 -17.86 25.65 -19.84
C GLY A 11 -18.48 25.44 -21.22
N THR A 12 -19.63 24.79 -21.25
CA THR A 12 -20.37 24.51 -22.49
C THR A 12 -20.86 25.81 -23.13
N LEU A 13 -21.30 26.79 -22.33
CA LEU A 13 -21.73 28.11 -22.84
C LEU A 13 -20.60 28.86 -23.54
N LEU A 14 -19.40 28.84 -22.95
CA LEU A 14 -18.22 29.50 -23.51
C LEU A 14 -17.70 28.81 -24.80
N TYR A 15 -17.88 27.50 -24.93
CA TYR A 15 -17.52 26.73 -26.13
C TYR A 15 -18.34 27.15 -27.37
N TYR A 16 -19.62 27.48 -27.18
CA TYR A 16 -20.53 27.80 -28.29
C TYR A 16 -20.43 29.25 -28.77
N GLU A 17 -20.12 30.19 -27.88
CA GLU A 17 -20.13 31.63 -28.21
C GLU A 17 -18.86 32.11 -28.94
N TRP A 18 -17.69 31.47 -28.75
CA TRP A 18 -16.41 31.99 -29.26
C TRP A 18 -15.69 31.00 -30.22
N PRO A 19 -15.50 31.36 -31.51
CA PRO A 19 -14.98 30.47 -32.55
C PRO A 19 -13.54 29.97 -32.37
N ALA A 20 -12.69 30.70 -31.64
CA ALA A 20 -11.30 30.33 -31.37
C ALA A 20 -11.14 29.06 -30.50
N PHE A 21 -12.23 28.60 -29.86
CA PHE A 21 -12.21 27.49 -28.89
C PHE A 21 -12.52 26.10 -29.46
N ARG A 22 -12.76 25.99 -30.77
CA ARG A 22 -13.17 24.71 -31.40
C ARG A 22 -12.04 23.70 -31.60
N THR A 23 -10.78 24.13 -31.57
CA THR A 23 -9.62 23.29 -31.94
C THR A 23 -8.82 22.77 -30.75
N GLN A 24 -9.16 23.14 -29.52
CA GLN A 24 -8.46 22.69 -28.31
C GLN A 24 -9.21 21.52 -27.66
N PHE A 25 -8.48 20.49 -27.23
CA PHE A 25 -9.00 19.31 -26.50
C PHE A 25 -9.80 19.69 -25.22
N MET A 26 -9.74 20.96 -24.82
CA MET A 26 -10.56 21.58 -23.78
C MET A 26 -11.23 22.86 -24.28
N GLY A 27 -12.20 22.78 -25.21
CA GLY A 27 -13.01 23.93 -25.68
C GLY A 27 -13.86 24.65 -24.60
N VAL A 28 -13.53 24.47 -23.33
CA VAL A 28 -14.18 25.01 -22.13
C VAL A 28 -13.16 25.90 -21.39
N SER A 29 -12.38 26.70 -22.14
CA SER A 29 -11.05 27.17 -21.74
C SER A 29 -11.01 28.18 -20.59
N TYR A 30 -12.12 28.81 -20.20
CA TYR A 30 -12.15 29.73 -19.05
C TYR A 30 -12.58 29.09 -17.71
N ALA A 31 -13.19 27.90 -17.72
CA ALA A 31 -13.42 27.12 -16.48
C ALA A 31 -12.16 26.36 -16.02
N ALA A 32 -11.03 26.61 -16.68
CA ALA A 32 -9.87 25.76 -16.60
C ALA A 32 -9.00 26.01 -15.34
N VAL A 33 -9.11 27.18 -14.72
CA VAL A 33 -8.69 27.41 -13.32
C VAL A 33 -9.43 26.47 -12.36
N GLY A 34 -10.68 26.13 -12.70
CA GLY A 34 -11.48 25.14 -11.97
C GLY A 34 -11.04 23.70 -12.17
N TYR A 35 -10.11 23.39 -13.09
CA TYR A 35 -9.60 22.01 -13.24
C TYR A 35 -8.82 21.56 -12.02
N VAL A 36 -8.05 22.43 -11.37
CA VAL A 36 -7.37 22.10 -10.10
C VAL A 36 -8.41 21.60 -9.08
N PHE A 37 -9.54 22.30 -8.97
CA PHE A 37 -10.63 21.91 -8.09
C PHE A 37 -11.36 20.65 -8.57
N ARG A 38 -11.58 20.47 -9.87
CA ARG A 38 -12.21 19.25 -10.44
C ARG A 38 -11.35 18.01 -10.21
N PHE A 39 -10.04 18.10 -10.42
CA PHE A 39 -9.12 16.99 -10.17
C PHE A 39 -9.01 16.70 -8.67
N TYR A 40 -9.04 17.73 -7.82
CA TYR A 40 -9.13 17.53 -6.37
C TYR A 40 -10.42 16.79 -5.96
N LEU A 41 -11.58 17.18 -6.50
CA LEU A 41 -12.84 16.48 -6.28
C LEU A 41 -12.84 15.06 -6.84
N LEU A 42 -12.18 14.84 -7.99
CA LEU A 42 -11.99 13.51 -8.58
C LEU A 42 -11.17 12.62 -7.65
N ALA A 43 -10.09 13.15 -7.06
CA ALA A 43 -9.28 12.42 -6.09
C ALA A 43 -10.08 12.02 -4.84
N LEU A 44 -10.92 12.93 -4.32
CA LEU A 44 -11.82 12.63 -3.20
C LEU A 44 -12.85 11.55 -3.56
N ALA A 45 -13.52 11.70 -4.71
CA ALA A 45 -14.51 10.74 -5.18
C ALA A 45 -13.89 9.35 -5.44
N ALA A 46 -12.68 9.30 -6.00
CA ALA A 46 -11.95 8.06 -6.21
C ALA A 46 -11.56 7.41 -4.88
N LYS A 47 -11.12 8.19 -3.88
CA LYS A 47 -10.82 7.68 -2.53
C LYS A 47 -12.06 7.06 -1.87
N GLU A 48 -13.21 7.70 -1.96
CA GLU A 48 -14.47 7.14 -1.46
C GLU A 48 -14.88 5.87 -2.21
N ALA A 49 -14.74 5.85 -3.53
CA ALA A 49 -15.05 4.67 -4.34
C ALA A 49 -14.16 3.48 -3.95
N LEU A 50 -12.86 3.71 -3.76
CA LEU A 50 -11.90 2.73 -3.27
C LEU A 50 -12.30 2.18 -1.89
N ALA A 51 -12.66 3.05 -0.94
CA ALA A 51 -13.11 2.63 0.39
C ALA A 51 -14.39 1.78 0.33
N ARG A 52 -15.35 2.15 -0.53
CA ARG A 52 -16.59 1.36 -0.74
C ARG A 52 -16.31 0.00 -1.37
N VAL A 53 -15.38 -0.07 -2.33
CA VAL A 53 -14.96 -1.34 -2.93
C VAL A 53 -14.31 -2.23 -1.88
N GLN A 54 -13.41 -1.68 -1.05
CA GLN A 54 -12.80 -2.44 0.04
C GLN A 54 -13.83 -3.02 1.01
N GLN A 55 -14.81 -2.22 1.44
CA GLN A 55 -15.88 -2.67 2.33
C GLN A 55 -16.74 -3.79 1.71
N ARG A 56 -16.91 -3.79 0.39
CA ARG A 56 -17.75 -4.78 -0.31
C ARG A 56 -17.01 -6.05 -0.70
N THR A 57 -15.77 -5.96 -1.17
CA THR A 57 -15.06 -7.10 -1.76
C THR A 57 -13.93 -7.62 -0.89
N GLY A 58 -13.42 -6.81 0.05
CA GLY A 58 -12.23 -7.15 0.85
C GLY A 58 -10.97 -7.39 0.01
N TRP A 59 -10.96 -6.96 -1.26
CA TRP A 59 -9.87 -7.22 -2.21
C TRP A 59 -8.60 -6.43 -1.93
N PHE A 60 -8.71 -5.29 -1.25
CA PHE A 60 -7.58 -4.43 -0.93
C PHE A 60 -7.30 -4.45 0.56
N ASP A 61 -6.07 -4.77 0.93
CA ASP A 61 -5.61 -4.57 2.29
C ASP A 61 -5.49 -3.06 2.58
N PRO A 62 -5.65 -2.61 3.84
CA PRO A 62 -5.56 -1.19 4.22
C PRO A 62 -4.33 -0.43 3.67
N PRO A 63 -3.10 -1.00 3.67
CA PRO A 63 -1.94 -0.28 3.13
C PRO A 63 -1.95 -0.19 1.59
N GLN A 64 -2.55 -1.16 0.89
CA GLN A 64 -2.72 -1.09 -0.57
C GLN A 64 -3.73 0.02 -0.93
N LEU A 65 -4.80 0.15 -0.15
CA LEU A 65 -5.77 1.23 -0.30
C LEU A 65 -5.12 2.60 -0.08
N GLN A 66 -4.30 2.72 0.96
CA GLN A 66 -3.57 3.95 1.26
C GLN A 66 -2.66 4.33 0.07
N LEU A 67 -1.87 3.37 -0.44
CA LEU A 67 -0.97 3.58 -1.57
C LEU A 67 -1.73 3.98 -2.85
N ALA A 68 -2.82 3.28 -3.18
CA ALA A 68 -3.67 3.61 -4.32
C ALA A 68 -4.29 5.00 -4.19
N SER A 69 -4.80 5.35 -3.01
CA SER A 69 -5.40 6.67 -2.75
C SER A 69 -4.37 7.81 -2.86
N THR A 70 -3.15 7.59 -2.39
CA THR A 70 -2.07 8.57 -2.47
C THR A 70 -1.58 8.73 -3.92
N ALA A 71 -1.47 7.64 -4.67
CA ALA A 71 -1.11 7.67 -6.09
C ALA A 71 -2.16 8.45 -6.91
N ILE A 72 -3.45 8.20 -6.69
CA ILE A 72 -4.54 8.92 -7.36
C ILE A 72 -4.52 10.40 -7.00
N ALA A 73 -4.29 10.75 -5.73
CA ALA A 73 -4.20 12.14 -5.30
C ALA A 73 -3.02 12.87 -5.97
N LEU A 74 -1.87 12.21 -6.12
CA LEU A 74 -0.70 12.77 -6.82
C LEU A 74 -0.97 12.97 -8.31
N LEU A 75 -1.52 11.97 -8.99
CA LEU A 75 -1.87 12.07 -10.42
C LEU A 75 -2.88 13.18 -10.69
N ALA A 76 -3.91 13.30 -9.83
CA ALA A 76 -4.90 14.36 -9.93
C ALA A 76 -4.29 15.74 -9.66
N TYR A 77 -3.40 15.85 -8.67
CA TYR A 77 -2.68 17.09 -8.39
C TYR A 77 -1.84 17.53 -9.60
N TRP A 78 -1.10 16.61 -10.22
CA TRP A 78 -0.30 16.91 -11.41
C TRP A 78 -1.16 17.30 -12.61
N ALA A 79 -2.23 16.57 -12.89
CA ALA A 79 -3.17 16.93 -13.96
C ALA A 79 -3.78 18.33 -13.75
N GLY A 80 -4.10 18.68 -12.50
CA GLY A 80 -4.58 20.02 -12.14
C GLY A 80 -3.54 21.11 -12.37
N VAL A 81 -2.30 20.89 -11.93
CA VAL A 81 -1.18 21.82 -12.14
C VAL A 81 -0.89 22.02 -13.64
N SER A 82 -0.86 20.94 -14.42
CA SER A 82 -0.62 21.01 -15.86
C SER A 82 -1.73 21.76 -16.60
N ALA A 83 -2.99 21.53 -16.21
CA ALA A 83 -4.12 22.29 -16.75
C ALA A 83 -4.01 23.78 -16.43
N LEU A 84 -3.64 24.14 -15.20
CA LEU A 84 -3.42 25.53 -14.81
C LEU A 84 -2.28 26.17 -15.60
N LEU A 85 -1.16 25.46 -15.78
CA LEU A 85 -0.03 25.92 -16.55
C LEU A 85 -0.41 26.18 -18.01
N GLN A 86 -1.12 25.26 -18.65
CA GLN A 86 -1.57 25.43 -20.04
C GLN A 86 -2.42 26.68 -20.21
N VAL A 87 -3.37 26.93 -19.30
CA VAL A 87 -4.26 28.10 -19.32
C VAL A 87 -3.47 29.39 -19.14
N LEU A 88 -2.52 29.38 -18.22
CA LEU A 88 -1.71 30.56 -17.93
C LEU A 88 -0.77 30.89 -19.08
N VAL A 89 -0.12 29.88 -19.69
CA VAL A 89 0.70 30.07 -20.88
C VAL A 89 -0.15 30.59 -22.03
N TYR A 90 -1.34 30.01 -22.27
CA TYR A 90 -2.25 30.43 -23.33
C TYR A 90 -2.74 31.89 -23.17
N ASN A 91 -3.12 32.31 -21.96
CA ASN A 91 -3.57 33.69 -21.72
C ASN A 91 -2.46 34.75 -21.80
N VAL A 92 -1.20 34.33 -21.68
CA VAL A 92 -0.03 35.21 -21.73
C VAL A 92 0.56 35.28 -23.15
N TYR A 93 0.17 34.37 -24.05
CA TYR A 93 0.65 34.31 -25.43
C TYR A 93 -0.42 34.83 -26.40
N ASP A 94 -0.07 35.83 -27.19
CA ASP A 94 -0.96 36.49 -28.17
C ASP A 94 -0.86 35.86 -29.58
N ASP A 95 -0.21 34.69 -29.69
CA ASP A 95 0.09 34.03 -30.97
C ASP A 95 -1.09 33.14 -31.41
N PRO A 96 -1.57 33.23 -32.67
CA PRO A 96 -2.77 32.54 -33.14
C PRO A 96 -2.60 31.02 -33.35
N GLU A 97 -1.39 30.49 -33.28
CA GLU A 97 -1.10 29.05 -33.37
C GLU A 97 -0.60 28.50 -32.02
N PRO A 98 -1.36 27.63 -31.33
CA PRO A 98 -0.92 27.10 -30.05
C PRO A 98 0.16 26.03 -30.27
N GLN A 99 1.43 26.41 -30.13
CA GLN A 99 2.56 25.46 -30.10
C GLN A 99 2.66 24.70 -28.76
N PHE A 100 1.82 25.02 -27.77
CA PHE A 100 1.88 24.46 -26.42
C PHE A 100 0.59 23.72 -26.05
N ASN A 101 0.59 22.39 -26.22
CA ASN A 101 -0.55 21.54 -25.93
C ASN A 101 -0.58 21.09 -24.46
N TYR A 102 -1.72 20.52 -24.04
CA TYR A 102 -1.86 19.95 -22.69
C TYR A 102 -0.81 18.86 -22.42
N SER A 103 -0.49 18.03 -23.42
CA SER A 103 0.57 17.03 -23.34
C SER A 103 1.91 17.65 -22.97
N ASP A 104 2.22 18.81 -23.55
CA ASP A 104 3.50 19.49 -23.36
C ASP A 104 3.55 20.13 -21.96
N SER A 105 2.41 20.67 -21.50
CA SER A 105 2.25 21.15 -20.12
C SER A 105 2.42 20.03 -19.08
N LEU A 106 1.91 18.83 -19.38
CA LEU A 106 2.01 17.67 -18.50
C LEU A 106 3.43 17.11 -18.48
N TYR A 107 4.05 16.99 -19.65
CA TYR A 107 5.45 16.62 -19.79
C TYR A 107 6.37 17.59 -19.03
N PHE A 108 6.17 18.90 -19.21
CA PHE A 108 6.94 19.93 -18.52
C PHE A 108 6.77 19.87 -17.00
N THR A 109 5.53 19.69 -16.51
CA THR A 109 5.25 19.56 -15.07
C THR A 109 5.97 18.35 -14.46
N LEU A 110 5.96 17.21 -15.16
CA LEU A 110 6.68 16.01 -14.73
C LEU A 110 8.20 16.19 -14.79
N LEU A 111 8.71 16.88 -15.81
CA LEU A 111 10.14 17.16 -15.93
C LEU A 111 10.64 18.07 -14.80
N CYS A 112 9.84 19.06 -14.39
CA CYS A 112 10.14 19.93 -13.26
C CYS A 112 10.29 19.19 -11.93
N LEU A 113 9.58 18.08 -11.75
CA LEU A 113 9.69 17.22 -10.56
C LEU A 113 11.00 16.44 -10.51
N VAL A 114 11.50 16.01 -11.66
CA VAL A 114 12.65 15.08 -11.75
C VAL A 114 13.96 15.84 -11.92
N ASN A 115 14.01 16.80 -12.85
CA ASN A 115 15.23 17.47 -13.28
C ASN A 115 15.19 19.00 -13.10
N GLY A 116 14.09 19.55 -12.60
CA GLY A 116 13.89 21.00 -12.49
C GLY A 116 13.40 21.65 -13.81
N PRO A 117 13.12 22.96 -13.79
CA PRO A 117 12.59 23.67 -14.95
C PRO A 117 13.62 23.72 -16.08
N THR A 118 13.18 23.42 -17.30
CA THR A 118 14.00 23.54 -18.52
C THR A 118 13.43 24.60 -19.44
N ASP A 119 14.28 25.53 -19.89
CA ASP A 119 13.86 26.69 -20.68
C ASP A 119 13.39 26.34 -22.12
N SER A 120 13.45 25.08 -22.53
CA SER A 120 13.17 24.66 -23.91
C SER A 120 11.69 24.49 -24.25
N LEU A 121 10.82 24.33 -23.24
CA LEU A 121 9.41 23.99 -23.42
C LEU A 121 8.44 25.13 -23.07
N VAL A 122 8.82 25.99 -22.13
CA VAL A 122 7.99 27.14 -21.73
C VAL A 122 8.53 28.39 -22.41
N PRO A 123 7.67 29.18 -23.08
CA PRO A 123 8.11 30.39 -23.72
C PRO A 123 8.82 31.36 -22.75
N PRO A 124 9.89 32.04 -23.18
CA PRO A 124 10.76 32.84 -22.31
C PRO A 124 10.15 34.21 -21.96
N ASN A 125 8.98 34.24 -21.33
CA ASN A 125 8.34 35.45 -20.82
C ASN A 125 8.55 35.58 -19.30
N TYR A 126 8.64 36.82 -18.81
CA TYR A 126 8.83 37.07 -17.37
C TYR A 126 7.65 36.53 -16.53
N VAL A 127 6.43 36.64 -17.05
CA VAL A 127 5.21 36.16 -16.40
C VAL A 127 5.15 34.63 -16.33
N SER A 128 5.53 33.93 -17.41
CA SER A 128 5.56 32.45 -17.42
C SER A 128 6.61 31.92 -16.44
N ARG A 129 7.77 32.59 -16.32
CA ARG A 129 8.80 32.23 -15.34
C ARG A 129 8.33 32.36 -13.89
N ILE A 130 7.64 33.45 -13.53
CA ILE A 130 7.07 33.61 -12.18
C ILE A 130 6.05 32.51 -11.86
N ILE A 131 5.20 32.18 -12.83
CA ILE A 131 4.16 31.15 -12.69
C ILE A 131 4.80 29.77 -12.49
N VAL A 132 5.83 29.44 -13.26
CA VAL A 132 6.59 28.19 -13.10
C VAL A 132 7.23 28.12 -11.71
N VAL A 133 7.82 29.21 -11.21
CA VAL A 133 8.41 29.26 -9.86
C VAL A 133 7.35 29.04 -8.77
N LEU A 134 6.18 29.67 -8.87
CA LEU A 134 5.08 29.47 -7.91
C LEU A 134 4.55 28.03 -7.95
N LEU A 135 4.45 27.42 -9.13
CA LEU A 135 4.07 26.02 -9.29
C LEU A 135 5.09 25.07 -8.68
N ILE A 136 6.38 25.32 -8.89
CA ILE A 136 7.46 24.56 -8.27
C ILE A 136 7.37 24.66 -6.74
N LEU A 137 7.18 25.85 -6.18
CA LEU A 137 7.01 26.03 -4.73
C LEU A 137 5.81 25.25 -4.19
N ALA A 138 4.66 25.28 -4.86
CA ALA A 138 3.48 24.52 -4.47
C ALA A 138 3.72 23.00 -4.49
N VAL A 139 4.45 22.51 -5.49
CA VAL A 139 4.88 21.11 -5.60
C VAL A 139 5.81 20.73 -4.43
N PHE A 140 6.85 21.53 -4.16
CA PHE A 140 7.81 21.25 -3.08
C PHE A 140 7.18 21.27 -1.68
N LEU A 141 6.11 22.04 -1.47
CA LEU A 141 5.36 22.05 -0.21
C LEU A 141 4.48 20.81 -0.02
N THR A 142 3.97 20.23 -1.12
CA THR A 142 3.00 19.12 -1.07
C THR A 142 3.64 17.74 -1.20
N LEU A 143 4.78 17.63 -1.89
CA LEU A 143 5.48 16.38 -2.15
C LEU A 143 5.94 15.64 -0.86
N PRO A 144 6.59 16.32 0.12
CA PRO A 144 7.17 15.63 1.28
C PRO A 144 6.13 14.86 2.09
N GLY A 145 4.97 15.47 2.35
CA GLY A 145 3.88 14.81 3.07
C GLY A 145 3.32 13.59 2.34
N LYS A 146 3.26 13.63 1.00
CA LYS A 146 2.82 12.47 0.19
C LYS A 146 3.85 11.37 0.12
N ILE A 147 5.15 11.70 0.11
CA ILE A 147 6.24 10.73 0.19
C ILE A 147 6.24 10.02 1.55
N GLU A 148 5.98 10.74 2.64
CA GLU A 148 5.84 10.15 3.97
C GLU A 148 4.68 9.14 4.03
N ASP A 149 3.52 9.49 3.46
CA ASP A 149 2.37 8.58 3.38
C ASP A 149 2.70 7.31 2.56
N ILE A 150 3.42 7.47 1.44
CA ILE A 150 3.87 6.35 0.59
C ILE A 150 4.85 5.45 1.34
N THR A 151 5.86 6.03 2.00
CA THR A 151 6.89 5.26 2.72
C THR A 151 6.27 4.49 3.90
N LYS A 152 5.34 5.10 4.65
CA LYS A 152 4.57 4.41 5.70
C LYS A 152 3.76 3.24 5.14
N ALA A 153 3.04 3.46 4.03
CA ALA A 153 2.26 2.40 3.38
C ALA A 153 3.17 1.26 2.90
N TYR A 154 4.32 1.56 2.29
CA TYR A 154 5.31 0.57 1.87
C TYR A 154 5.93 -0.19 3.04
N GLN A 155 6.23 0.47 4.15
CA GLN A 155 6.74 -0.21 5.36
C GLN A 155 5.70 -1.15 5.94
N LEU A 156 4.42 -0.76 5.96
CA LEU A 156 3.32 -1.62 6.38
C LEU A 156 3.15 -2.80 5.42
N LEU A 157 3.17 -2.55 4.11
CA LEU A 157 3.15 -3.61 3.08
C LEU A 157 4.34 -4.56 3.24
N ALA A 158 5.57 -4.08 3.38
CA ALA A 158 6.75 -4.93 3.55
C ALA A 158 6.71 -5.77 4.83
N LYS A 159 6.10 -5.25 5.91
CA LYS A 159 5.83 -6.02 7.14
C LYS A 159 4.74 -7.08 6.93
N GLN A 160 3.80 -6.86 6.01
CA GLN A 160 2.67 -7.75 5.72
C GLN A 160 3.00 -8.81 4.64
N ASP A 161 3.70 -8.43 3.57
CA ASP A 161 4.04 -9.27 2.40
C ASP A 161 5.18 -10.28 2.65
N LYS A 162 5.89 -10.18 3.78
CA LYS A 162 6.70 -11.31 4.26
C LYS A 162 5.85 -12.48 4.73
N SER A 163 4.55 -12.27 4.93
CA SER A 163 3.58 -13.30 5.22
C SER A 163 2.95 -13.80 3.93
N THR A 164 2.97 -15.12 3.70
CA THR A 164 2.09 -15.84 2.76
C THR A 164 2.37 -15.84 1.24
N LYS A 165 3.60 -15.63 0.75
CA LYS A 165 3.95 -16.11 -0.62
C LYS A 165 4.14 -17.62 -0.76
N SER A 166 3.82 -18.41 0.26
CA SER A 166 3.96 -19.87 0.19
C SER A 166 2.89 -20.65 0.98
N ALA A 167 1.61 -20.34 0.77
CA ALA A 167 0.52 -21.21 1.24
C ALA A 167 -0.13 -22.01 0.10
N ALA A 168 0.19 -21.71 -1.16
CA ALA A 168 -0.55 -22.24 -2.31
C ALA A 168 -0.07 -23.58 -2.87
N GLU A 169 1.04 -24.19 -2.39
CA GLU A 169 1.61 -25.33 -3.15
C GLU A 169 2.22 -26.51 -2.37
N SER A 170 2.17 -26.58 -1.03
CA SER A 170 2.68 -27.78 -0.34
C SER A 170 1.58 -28.59 0.33
N ARG A 171 1.48 -29.87 -0.03
CA ARG A 171 0.81 -30.93 0.75
C ARG A 171 1.44 -31.18 2.15
N ALA A 172 2.22 -30.22 2.66
CA ALA A 172 2.91 -30.33 3.94
C ALA A 172 1.97 -29.89 5.08
N VAL A 173 1.98 -30.64 6.18
CA VAL A 173 1.32 -30.26 7.44
C VAL A 173 1.85 -28.90 7.87
N SER A 174 0.97 -27.99 8.26
CA SER A 174 1.34 -26.66 8.75
C SER A 174 1.16 -26.59 10.27
N ALA A 175 2.08 -25.86 10.91
CA ALA A 175 2.02 -25.56 12.34
C ALA A 175 1.92 -24.05 12.53
N TYR A 176 1.08 -23.60 13.44
CA TYR A 176 0.87 -22.19 13.74
C TYR A 176 1.27 -21.93 15.19
N ILE A 177 2.03 -20.87 15.45
CA ILE A 177 2.45 -20.47 16.80
C ILE A 177 1.85 -19.09 17.07
N CYS A 178 1.08 -18.95 18.13
CA CYS A 178 0.43 -17.71 18.55
C CYS A 178 0.45 -17.56 20.07
N GLY A 179 -0.02 -16.43 20.60
CA GLY A 179 -0.01 -16.13 22.03
C GLY A 179 1.08 -15.13 22.41
N HIS A 180 1.67 -15.29 23.58
CA HIS A 180 2.75 -14.43 24.06
C HIS A 180 4.09 -14.89 23.46
N LEU A 181 4.61 -14.10 22.51
CA LEU A 181 5.76 -14.48 21.69
C LEU A 181 7.04 -13.76 22.16
N THR A 182 7.87 -14.50 22.87
CA THR A 182 9.23 -14.12 23.32
C THR A 182 10.28 -14.99 22.63
N VAL A 183 11.55 -14.59 22.65
CA VAL A 183 12.64 -15.37 22.04
C VAL A 183 12.74 -16.75 22.68
N THR A 184 12.59 -16.82 24.00
CA THR A 184 12.62 -18.05 24.79
C THR A 184 11.45 -18.97 24.45
N SER A 185 10.23 -18.47 24.45
CA SER A 185 9.02 -19.26 24.16
C SER A 185 8.96 -19.75 22.70
N VAL A 186 9.36 -18.91 21.73
CA VAL A 186 9.40 -19.32 20.32
C VAL A 186 10.52 -20.33 20.07
N SER A 187 11.71 -20.11 20.61
CA SER A 187 12.84 -21.05 20.41
C SER A 187 12.59 -22.41 21.07
N SER A 188 11.98 -22.45 22.26
CA SER A 188 11.60 -23.71 22.91
C SER A 188 10.52 -24.45 22.12
N THR A 189 9.51 -23.75 21.62
CA THR A 189 8.45 -24.35 20.80
C THR A 189 9.00 -24.89 19.48
N LEU A 190 9.87 -24.13 18.79
CA LEU A 190 10.53 -24.59 17.57
C LEU A 190 11.36 -25.85 17.81
N ARG A 191 12.08 -25.91 18.95
CA ARG A 191 12.86 -27.08 19.34
C ARG A 191 11.97 -28.29 19.63
N LEU A 192 10.85 -28.12 20.35
CA LEU A 192 9.89 -29.19 20.60
C LEU A 192 9.29 -29.75 19.30
N ILE A 193 8.98 -28.87 18.34
CA ILE A 193 8.51 -29.30 17.02
C ILE A 193 9.59 -30.10 16.30
N ALA A 194 10.85 -29.63 16.29
CA ALA A 194 11.95 -30.36 15.68
C ALA A 194 12.17 -31.75 16.33
N GLU A 195 12.18 -31.82 17.67
CA GLU A 195 12.32 -33.07 18.41
C GLU A 195 11.17 -34.05 18.09
N SER A 196 9.94 -33.57 17.93
CA SER A 196 8.80 -34.41 17.55
C SER A 196 8.93 -35.01 16.14
N VAL A 197 9.53 -34.27 15.21
CA VAL A 197 9.83 -34.75 13.85
C VAL A 197 10.92 -35.81 13.90
N ASP A 198 11.98 -35.61 14.69
CA ASP A 198 13.07 -36.57 14.84
C ASP A 198 12.60 -37.89 15.48
N ILE A 199 11.74 -37.82 16.50
CA ILE A 199 11.12 -39.01 17.13
C ILE A 199 10.31 -39.81 16.10
N ARG A 200 9.52 -39.11 15.27
CA ARG A 200 8.70 -39.75 14.24
C ARG A 200 9.56 -40.37 13.13
N ALA A 201 10.60 -39.67 12.69
CA ALA A 201 11.56 -40.19 11.72
C ALA A 201 12.31 -41.43 12.24
N GLY A 202 12.61 -41.48 13.55
CA GLY A 202 13.19 -42.65 14.21
C GLY A 202 12.24 -43.85 14.31
N ALA A 203 10.96 -43.59 14.58
CA ALA A 203 9.92 -44.62 14.66
C ALA A 203 9.58 -45.24 13.29
N ASP A 204 9.59 -44.44 12.22
CA ASP A 204 9.31 -44.87 10.84
C ASP A 204 10.53 -45.46 10.11
N SER A 205 11.63 -45.75 10.83
CA SER A 205 12.90 -46.26 10.28
C SER A 205 12.81 -47.55 9.44
N ASN A 206 11.67 -48.25 9.47
CA ASN A 206 11.40 -49.45 8.67
C ASN A 206 10.57 -49.22 7.40
N ASN A 207 10.01 -48.03 7.13
CA ASN A 207 9.28 -47.76 5.89
C ASN A 207 9.42 -46.28 5.49
N THR A 208 10.01 -46.05 4.31
CA THR A 208 10.19 -44.74 3.64
C THR A 208 11.09 -43.72 4.34
N ARG A 209 12.36 -43.69 3.93
CA ARG A 209 13.32 -42.60 4.20
C ARG A 209 12.86 -41.30 3.53
N LEU A 210 11.98 -40.53 4.16
CA LEU A 210 11.90 -39.09 3.91
C LEU A 210 13.01 -38.43 4.74
N SER A 211 13.70 -37.45 4.17
CA SER A 211 14.70 -36.68 4.92
C SER A 211 14.01 -35.92 6.06
N PRO A 212 14.61 -35.77 7.26
CA PRO A 212 14.04 -34.96 8.35
C PRO A 212 13.64 -33.54 7.90
N SER A 213 14.38 -32.97 6.94
CA SER A 213 14.08 -31.67 6.33
C SER A 213 12.81 -31.65 5.46
N GLU A 214 12.39 -32.79 4.92
CA GLU A 214 11.15 -32.94 4.13
C GLU A 214 9.93 -33.20 5.01
N MET A 215 10.16 -33.69 6.23
CA MET A 215 9.11 -33.93 7.23
C MET A 215 8.79 -32.70 8.10
N MET A 216 9.67 -31.70 8.11
CA MET A 216 9.48 -30.51 8.95
C MET A 216 8.24 -29.72 8.48
N PRO A 217 7.24 -29.50 9.36
CA PRO A 217 6.05 -28.74 8.98
C PRO A 217 6.43 -27.29 8.69
N ARG A 218 5.64 -26.63 7.83
CA ARG A 218 5.77 -25.17 7.66
C ARG A 218 5.22 -24.49 8.90
N ILE A 219 6.03 -23.66 9.54
CA ILE A 219 5.68 -22.99 10.79
C ILE A 219 5.29 -21.55 10.49
N THR A 220 4.14 -21.11 10.96
CA THR A 220 3.70 -19.71 10.84
C THR A 220 3.54 -19.11 12.22
N VAL A 221 4.37 -18.14 12.55
CA VAL A 221 4.28 -17.37 13.79
C VAL A 221 3.30 -16.22 13.57
N VAL A 222 2.22 -16.17 14.36
CA VAL A 222 1.14 -15.18 14.27
C VAL A 222 1.20 -14.26 15.48
N SER A 223 1.40 -12.96 15.26
CA SER A 223 1.45 -11.95 16.32
C SER A 223 0.70 -10.68 15.96
N GLU A 224 -0.05 -10.13 16.93
CA GLU A 224 -0.65 -8.80 16.87
C GLU A 224 0.37 -7.68 16.95
N SER A 225 1.51 -7.95 17.57
CA SER A 225 2.62 -7.01 17.74
C SER A 225 3.73 -7.29 16.72
N PRO A 226 4.45 -6.25 16.26
CA PRO A 226 5.56 -6.46 15.35
C PRO A 226 6.62 -7.27 16.08
N LEU A 227 7.23 -8.26 15.39
CA LEU A 227 8.33 -9.03 15.98
C LEU A 227 9.40 -8.10 16.52
N ASN A 228 9.82 -8.36 17.76
CA ASN A 228 11.03 -7.79 18.34
C ASN A 228 12.25 -8.14 17.46
N ASP A 229 13.27 -7.29 17.47
CA ASP A 229 14.46 -7.46 16.64
C ASP A 229 15.22 -8.74 16.98
N ASP A 230 15.24 -9.15 18.25
CA ASP A 230 15.84 -10.42 18.69
C ASP A 230 15.11 -11.64 18.08
N LEU A 231 13.77 -11.59 18.04
CA LEU A 231 12.96 -12.64 17.39
C LEU A 231 13.17 -12.65 15.87
N ARG A 232 13.30 -11.47 15.25
CA ARG A 232 13.63 -11.41 13.83
C ARG A 232 14.99 -12.02 13.54
N GLN A 233 15.97 -11.80 14.42
CA GLN A 233 17.30 -12.38 14.28
C GLN A 233 17.26 -13.90 14.44
N LEU A 234 16.49 -14.43 15.40
CA LEU A 234 16.24 -15.86 15.55
C LEU A 234 15.64 -16.46 14.27
N LEU A 235 14.56 -15.87 13.76
CA LEU A 235 13.87 -16.36 12.56
C LEU A 235 14.69 -16.17 11.27
N ALA A 236 15.67 -15.27 11.27
CA ALA A 236 16.59 -15.07 10.15
C ALA A 236 17.74 -16.09 10.10
N GLN A 237 17.92 -16.91 11.15
CA GLN A 237 18.93 -17.97 11.16
C GLN A 237 18.68 -18.97 10.03
N LYS A 238 19.77 -19.55 9.50
CA LYS A 238 19.74 -20.43 8.33
C LYS A 238 18.80 -21.62 8.49
N GLU A 239 18.65 -22.10 9.72
CA GLU A 239 17.80 -23.25 10.09
C GLU A 239 16.31 -22.95 9.94
N TYR A 240 15.87 -21.73 10.27
CA TYR A 240 14.45 -21.36 10.32
C TYR A 240 13.98 -20.58 9.10
N ARG A 241 14.90 -19.96 8.36
CA ARG A 241 14.57 -19.02 7.26
C ARG A 241 13.69 -19.60 6.15
N SER A 242 13.79 -20.90 5.87
CA SER A 242 13.00 -21.58 4.83
C SER A 242 11.69 -22.17 5.34
N THR A 243 11.56 -22.33 6.65
CA THR A 243 10.54 -23.17 7.28
C THR A 243 9.56 -22.35 8.10
N VAL A 244 10.06 -21.25 8.69
CA VAL A 244 9.28 -20.35 9.55
C VAL A 244 8.90 -19.09 8.78
N SER A 245 7.62 -18.76 8.80
CA SER A 245 7.06 -17.52 8.27
C SER A 245 6.41 -16.72 9.39
N PHE A 246 6.30 -15.41 9.20
CA PHE A 246 5.68 -14.51 10.17
C PHE A 246 4.41 -13.86 9.59
N ALA A 247 3.37 -13.78 10.40
CA ALA A 247 2.11 -13.12 10.13
C ALA A 247 1.84 -12.03 11.17
N PHE A 248 1.91 -10.77 10.75
CA PHE A 248 1.59 -9.61 11.59
C PHE A 248 0.07 -9.36 11.63
N ARG A 249 -0.64 -10.13 12.45
CA ARG A 249 -2.11 -10.17 12.53
C ARG A 249 -2.57 -10.73 13.89
N SER A 250 -3.82 -10.46 14.22
CA SER A 250 -4.50 -11.07 15.37
C SER A 250 -4.80 -12.55 15.14
N SER A 251 -4.51 -13.36 16.16
CA SER A 251 -4.94 -14.76 16.24
C SER A 251 -6.45 -14.88 16.51
N LEU A 252 -7.09 -13.82 16.99
CA LEU A 252 -8.55 -13.77 17.23
C LEU A 252 -9.36 -13.36 15.99
N ASP A 253 -8.70 -12.94 14.90
CA ASP A 253 -9.39 -12.56 13.66
C ASP A 253 -9.77 -13.78 12.82
N PHE A 254 -11.04 -14.17 12.88
CA PHE A 254 -11.59 -15.31 12.16
C PHE A 254 -11.42 -15.22 10.62
N VAL A 255 -11.50 -14.01 10.05
CA VAL A 255 -11.32 -13.82 8.60
C VAL A 255 -9.89 -14.16 8.20
N MET A 256 -8.93 -13.85 9.07
CA MET A 256 -7.52 -14.13 8.87
C MET A 256 -7.18 -15.60 9.05
N LEU A 257 -7.71 -16.27 10.07
CA LEU A 257 -7.56 -17.73 10.26
C LEU A 257 -8.04 -18.49 9.02
N ARG A 258 -9.14 -18.04 8.40
CA ARG A 258 -9.63 -18.59 7.14
C ARG A 258 -8.68 -18.33 5.96
N LYS A 259 -8.05 -17.14 5.89
CA LYS A 259 -7.03 -16.81 4.87
C LYS A 259 -5.73 -17.59 5.04
N LEU A 260 -5.34 -17.91 6.29
CA LEU A 260 -4.21 -18.79 6.57
C LEU A 260 -4.44 -20.22 6.07
N GLY A 261 -5.70 -20.58 5.77
CA GLY A 261 -6.04 -21.84 5.14
C GLY A 261 -5.87 -23.04 6.06
N LEU A 262 -6.06 -22.86 7.38
CA LEU A 262 -6.04 -23.93 8.39
C LEU A 262 -6.87 -25.13 7.92
N ARG A 263 -6.23 -26.29 7.79
CA ARG A 263 -6.85 -27.55 7.35
C ARG A 263 -6.99 -28.51 8.53
N ALA A 264 -7.90 -29.48 8.37
CA ALA A 264 -7.96 -30.62 9.27
C ALA A 264 -6.61 -31.37 9.24
N GLY A 265 -5.89 -31.38 10.36
CA GLY A 265 -4.56 -31.98 10.50
C GLY A 265 -3.42 -30.98 10.75
N ASP A 266 -3.67 -29.68 10.65
CA ASP A 266 -2.71 -28.65 11.07
C ASP A 266 -2.72 -28.50 12.60
N ALA A 267 -1.56 -28.14 13.17
CA ALA A 267 -1.40 -27.93 14.60
C ALA A 267 -1.35 -26.44 14.94
N VAL A 268 -2.05 -26.04 15.99
CA VAL A 268 -2.00 -24.66 16.53
C VAL A 268 -1.44 -24.71 17.94
N TYR A 269 -0.32 -24.04 18.15
CA TYR A 269 0.35 -23.85 19.42
C TYR A 269 0.00 -22.47 19.95
N VAL A 270 -0.76 -22.44 21.05
CA VAL A 270 -1.02 -21.23 21.82
C VAL A 270 -0.01 -21.21 22.97
N VAL A 271 0.93 -20.27 22.91
CA VAL A 271 2.07 -20.20 23.83
C VAL A 271 1.83 -19.11 24.85
N THR A 272 1.92 -19.47 26.12
CA THR A 272 2.03 -18.55 27.24
C THR A 272 3.48 -18.40 27.65
N ASP A 273 3.81 -17.26 28.24
CA ASP A 273 5.09 -17.08 28.94
C ASP A 273 4.79 -16.83 30.43
N TYR A 274 5.55 -17.50 31.28
CA TYR A 274 5.41 -17.38 32.73
C TYR A 274 6.09 -16.11 33.25
N ASP A 275 7.03 -15.55 32.48
CA ASP A 275 7.82 -14.37 32.84
C ASP A 275 7.18 -13.06 32.35
N THR A 276 5.86 -13.02 32.19
CA THR A 276 5.15 -11.81 31.73
C THR A 276 4.77 -10.88 32.87
N ASP A 277 4.75 -9.58 32.58
CA ASP A 277 4.21 -8.55 33.50
C ASP A 277 2.68 -8.60 33.62
N VAL A 278 2.02 -9.47 32.86
CA VAL A 278 0.55 -9.61 32.80
C VAL A 278 0.11 -10.57 33.91
N PRO A 279 -0.97 -10.26 34.64
CA PRO A 279 -1.54 -11.19 35.62
C PRO A 279 -1.82 -12.57 35.00
N PRO A 280 -1.51 -13.67 35.70
CA PRO A 280 -1.63 -15.02 35.15
C PRO A 280 -3.06 -15.34 34.71
N GLU A 281 -4.07 -14.86 35.46
CA GLU A 281 -5.49 -15.04 35.13
C GLU A 281 -5.88 -14.39 33.80
N GLU A 282 -5.31 -13.22 33.48
CA GLU A 282 -5.56 -12.52 32.21
C GLU A 282 -4.85 -13.21 31.04
N SER A 283 -3.61 -13.68 31.27
CA SER A 283 -2.84 -14.45 30.29
C SER A 283 -3.54 -15.76 29.93
N ASP A 284 -4.03 -16.48 30.94
CA ASP A 284 -4.80 -17.72 30.77
C ASP A 284 -6.12 -17.47 30.05
N ALA A 285 -6.85 -16.41 30.44
CA ALA A 285 -8.10 -16.03 29.78
C ALA A 285 -7.90 -15.72 28.29
N LEU A 286 -6.80 -15.02 27.95
CA LEU A 286 -6.46 -14.70 26.57
C LEU A 286 -6.09 -15.96 25.77
N CYS A 287 -5.39 -16.91 26.38
CA CYS A 287 -5.05 -18.17 25.73
C CYS A 287 -6.28 -19.07 25.53
N ILE A 288 -7.19 -19.10 26.51
CA ILE A 288 -8.49 -19.76 26.36
C ILE A 288 -9.27 -19.10 25.21
N ALA A 289 -9.30 -17.77 25.14
CA ALA A 289 -9.99 -17.05 24.07
C ALA A 289 -9.39 -17.33 22.68
N GLN A 290 -8.07 -17.54 22.59
CA GLN A 290 -7.40 -17.92 21.34
C GLN A 290 -7.61 -19.38 20.95
N ALA A 291 -7.85 -20.25 21.94
CA ALA A 291 -8.12 -21.67 21.71
C ALA A 291 -9.58 -21.96 21.28
N LEU A 292 -10.52 -21.10 21.68
CA LEU A 292 -11.95 -21.16 21.31
C LEU A 292 -12.19 -20.69 19.87
#